data_AF-A0A7X6CBH4-F1
#
_entry.id   AF-A0A7X6CBH4-F1
#
_cell.length_a   1.000
_cell.length_b   1.000
_cell.length_c   1.000
_cell.angle_alpha   90.00
_cell.angle_beta   90.00
_cell.angle_gamma   90.00
#
_symmetry.space_group_name_H-M   'P 1'
#
loop_
_entity.id
_entity.type
_entity.pdbx_description
1 polymer ?
#
loop_
_entity_poly.entity_id
_entity_poly.type
_entity_poly.pdbx_seq_one_letter_code
_entity_poly.pdbx_strand_id
1 'polypeptide(L)'
;MLKLILRILAWLRGGSFNLLLFAGIILIVWGILSPIGTIIWWLGQSAESFGFKKNLPEILPSQNDNLEARSNKSAKSSPLNCYIIFLPGVGDFSGDELTPGEAFFLKNLVKSHPECVAVGDIFPYSASNKSLGGERLLAPFWRFAEHAKTGPIAGDIFIKIRNLWRFAISLDYRYGQAYNQGIANVIIERMNAKSPIAVNPQKPLKVILIGTSGGAQVALGATRYLKEWLNAEIAVISVGGVFSGENGFAEADRTFHFRGTRDSIEDIGGIVFPTRWYWFVTSPFNQARLKGRYAEVLSGPHKHDSDEGYFGENQVADGQKYVDITLSKVNELPIWSEKKSSDNKHLAEIAPAQKHRQD
;
A
#
# COMPACT_ATOMS: atom_id res chain seq x y z
N MET A 1 -40.02 18.82 6.81
CA MET A 1 -39.38 17.67 7.49
C MET A 1 -40.29 16.46 7.63
N LEU A 2 -41.49 16.56 8.23
CA LEU A 2 -42.39 15.41 8.44
C LEU A 2 -42.78 14.66 7.15
N LYS A 3 -43.06 15.38 6.05
CA LYS A 3 -43.34 14.79 4.72
C LYS A 3 -42.13 14.08 4.10
N LEU A 4 -40.91 14.51 4.40
CA LEU A 4 -39.67 13.87 3.94
C LEU A 4 -39.42 12.57 4.73
N ILE A 5 -39.62 12.63 6.05
CA ILE A 5 -39.53 11.48 6.95
C ILE A 5 -40.58 10.42 6.62
N LEU A 6 -41.84 10.83 6.34
CA LEU A 6 -42.91 9.92 5.90
C LEU A 6 -42.63 9.32 4.52
N ARG A 7 -42.02 10.06 3.58
CA ARG A 7 -41.58 9.54 2.28
C ARG A 7 -40.43 8.54 2.43
N ILE A 8 -39.46 8.82 3.29
CA ILE A 8 -38.35 7.91 3.60
C ILE A 8 -38.88 6.66 4.30
N LEU A 9 -39.81 6.79 5.25
CA LEU A 9 -40.47 5.67 5.92
C LEU A 9 -41.33 4.82 4.98
N ALA A 10 -42.05 5.43 4.03
CA ALA A 10 -42.82 4.70 3.01
C ALA A 10 -41.91 4.00 2.00
N TRP A 11 -40.78 4.62 1.64
CA TRP A 11 -39.73 4.02 0.81
C TRP A 11 -39.00 2.86 1.52
N LEU A 12 -38.75 3.00 2.83
CA LEU A 12 -38.22 1.95 3.71
C LEU A 12 -39.22 0.81 4.00
N ARG A 13 -40.51 0.97 3.69
CA ARG A 13 -41.56 -0.05 3.91
C ARG A 13 -41.91 -0.84 2.63
N GLY A 14 -41.35 -0.45 1.49
CA GLY A 14 -41.59 -1.10 0.19
C GLY A 14 -40.48 -2.09 -0.20
N GLY A 15 -40.63 -2.73 -1.37
CA GLY A 15 -39.67 -3.69 -1.92
C GLY A 15 -38.24 -3.17 -2.05
N SER A 16 -38.04 -1.85 -2.06
CA SER A 16 -36.73 -1.19 -2.03
C SER A 16 -35.94 -1.45 -0.74
N PHE A 17 -36.60 -1.54 0.42
CA PHE A 17 -35.92 -1.92 1.68
C PHE A 17 -35.51 -3.37 1.69
N ASN A 18 -36.35 -4.27 1.19
CA ASN A 18 -35.99 -5.68 1.04
C ASN A 18 -34.82 -5.83 0.06
N LEU A 19 -34.76 -5.03 -1.00
CA LEU A 19 -33.61 -4.97 -1.91
C LEU A 19 -32.34 -4.45 -1.22
N LEU A 20 -32.42 -3.39 -0.42
CA LEU A 20 -31.29 -2.87 0.34
C LEU A 20 -30.80 -3.86 1.41
N LEU A 21 -31.73 -4.52 2.09
CA LEU A 21 -31.44 -5.57 3.06
C LEU A 21 -30.78 -6.76 2.37
N PHE A 22 -31.30 -7.19 1.22
CA PHE A 22 -30.73 -8.27 0.43
C PHE A 22 -29.34 -7.92 -0.10
N ALA A 23 -29.16 -6.70 -0.62
CA ALA A 23 -27.85 -6.18 -1.01
C ALA A 23 -26.88 -6.11 0.17
N GLY A 24 -27.34 -5.68 1.35
CA GLY A 24 -26.56 -5.67 2.58
C GLY A 24 -26.15 -7.07 3.05
N ILE A 25 -27.06 -8.04 2.99
CA ILE A 25 -26.77 -9.45 3.29
C ILE A 25 -25.75 -10.01 2.30
N ILE A 26 -25.90 -9.74 1.00
CA ILE A 26 -24.92 -10.14 -0.02
C ILE A 26 -23.55 -9.53 0.31
N LEU A 27 -23.48 -8.24 0.65
CA LEU A 27 -22.23 -7.58 1.04
C LEU A 27 -21.61 -8.23 2.29
N ILE A 28 -22.40 -8.56 3.30
CA ILE A 28 -21.92 -9.21 4.53
C ILE A 28 -21.41 -10.62 4.23
N VAL A 29 -22.20 -11.44 3.51
CA VAL A 29 -21.79 -12.79 3.10
C VAL A 29 -20.51 -12.71 2.27
N TRP A 30 -20.43 -11.75 1.36
CA TRP A 30 -19.24 -11.56 0.55
C TRP A 30 -18.02 -11.14 1.37
N GLY A 31 -18.20 -10.26 2.36
CA GLY A 31 -17.18 -9.93 3.36
C GLY A 31 -16.70 -11.15 4.14
N ILE A 32 -17.61 -12.02 4.59
CA ILE A 32 -17.28 -13.28 5.27
C ILE A 32 -16.50 -14.23 4.36
N LEU A 33 -16.84 -14.29 3.06
CA LEU A 33 -16.15 -15.16 2.10
C LEU A 33 -14.82 -14.57 1.61
N SER A 34 -14.61 -13.25 1.72
CA SER A 34 -13.40 -12.56 1.24
C SER A 34 -12.07 -13.14 1.76
N PRO A 35 -11.92 -13.61 3.02
CA PRO A 35 -10.66 -14.14 3.53
C PRO A 35 -10.38 -15.57 3.03
N ILE A 36 -11.33 -16.27 2.39
CA ILE A 36 -11.18 -17.68 2.01
C ILE A 36 -9.96 -17.90 1.13
N GLY A 37 -9.73 -17.06 0.12
CA GLY A 37 -8.55 -17.17 -0.74
C GLY A 37 -7.24 -17.05 0.04
N THR A 38 -7.18 -16.16 1.03
CA THR A 38 -6.04 -15.99 1.93
C THR A 38 -5.83 -17.21 2.82
N ILE A 39 -6.91 -17.79 3.35
CA ILE A 39 -6.86 -19.00 4.18
C ILE A 39 -6.41 -20.19 3.34
N ILE A 40 -6.91 -20.36 2.11
CA ILE A 40 -6.51 -21.45 1.20
C ILE A 40 -5.02 -21.33 0.86
N TRP A 41 -4.52 -20.13 0.55
CA TRP A 41 -3.10 -19.90 0.32
C TRP A 41 -2.27 -20.25 1.57
N TRP A 42 -2.68 -19.75 2.75
CA TRP A 42 -1.99 -19.99 4.01
C TRP A 42 -1.97 -21.48 4.39
N LEU A 43 -3.08 -22.19 4.18
CA LEU A 43 -3.18 -23.63 4.38
C LEU A 43 -2.33 -24.40 3.36
N GLY A 44 -2.28 -23.95 2.10
CA GLY A 44 -1.41 -24.52 1.07
C GLY A 44 0.07 -24.41 1.46
N GLN A 45 0.51 -23.22 1.88
CA GLN A 45 1.86 -22.99 2.38
C GLN A 45 2.15 -23.79 3.67
N SER A 46 1.18 -23.89 4.58
CA SER A 46 1.31 -24.66 5.82
C SER A 46 1.45 -26.15 5.51
N ALA A 47 0.65 -26.69 4.58
CA ALA A 47 0.74 -28.07 4.13
C ALA A 47 2.10 -28.37 3.46
N GLU A 48 2.63 -27.45 2.66
CA GLU A 48 4.01 -27.53 2.14
C GLU A 48 5.05 -27.45 3.27
N SER A 49 4.82 -26.67 4.33
CA SER A 49 5.74 -26.57 5.49
C SER A 49 5.70 -27.77 6.43
N PHE A 50 4.54 -28.45 6.54
CA PHE A 50 4.35 -29.68 7.31
C PHE A 50 4.92 -30.92 6.59
N GLY A 51 5.19 -30.82 5.28
CA GLY A 51 5.98 -31.77 4.52
C GLY A 51 7.40 -31.26 4.25
N PHE A 52 8.28 -31.26 5.26
CA PHE A 52 9.72 -30.98 5.14
C PHE A 52 10.13 -29.67 4.40
N LYS A 53 10.20 -28.57 5.14
CA LYS A 53 11.33 -27.59 5.23
C LYS A 53 10.76 -26.24 5.68
N LYS A 54 11.38 -25.63 6.71
CA LYS A 54 11.25 -24.19 6.96
C LYS A 54 11.89 -23.46 5.78
N ASN A 55 11.13 -23.22 4.72
CA ASN A 55 11.56 -22.37 3.62
C ASN A 55 11.41 -20.92 4.08
N LEU A 56 12.46 -20.39 4.73
CA LEU A 56 12.84 -19.01 4.47
C LEU A 56 12.95 -18.88 2.93
N PRO A 57 12.55 -17.75 2.30
CA PRO A 57 12.88 -17.52 0.90
C PRO A 57 14.37 -17.85 0.72
N GLU A 58 14.69 -18.78 -0.18
CA GLU A 58 16.06 -19.24 -0.39
C GLU A 58 16.84 -18.07 -1.02
N ILE A 59 17.36 -17.20 -0.17
CA ILE A 59 18.26 -16.13 -0.60
C ILE A 59 19.59 -16.83 -0.88
N LEU A 60 19.86 -17.01 -2.17
CA LEU A 60 21.03 -17.74 -2.67
C LEU A 60 22.31 -17.23 -1.99
N PRO A 61 23.10 -18.10 -1.32
CA PRO A 61 24.40 -17.70 -0.84
C PRO A 61 25.33 -17.41 -2.03
N SER A 62 26.11 -16.33 -1.93
CA SER A 62 27.15 -16.01 -2.90
C SER A 62 28.21 -17.13 -2.90
N GLN A 63 28.19 -17.99 -3.93
CA GLN A 63 29.31 -18.87 -4.19
C GLN A 63 30.37 -18.12 -4.98
N ASN A 64 31.50 -17.87 -4.32
CA ASN A 64 32.79 -17.73 -4.98
C ASN A 64 33.22 -19.10 -5.52
N ASP A 65 34.05 -19.05 -6.57
CA ASP A 65 34.76 -20.15 -7.27
C ASP A 65 34.06 -20.73 -8.50
N ASN A 66 34.23 -20.07 -9.65
CA ASN A 66 35.37 -20.34 -10.53
C ASN A 66 35.28 -19.50 -11.83
N LEU A 67 36.36 -18.78 -12.10
CA LEU A 67 36.75 -18.29 -13.42
C LEU A 67 36.89 -19.55 -14.31
N GLU A 68 36.23 -19.66 -15.46
CA GLU A 68 36.71 -19.16 -16.74
C GLU A 68 35.64 -19.40 -17.81
N ALA A 69 35.70 -18.61 -18.89
CA ALA A 69 34.96 -18.76 -20.16
C ALA A 69 33.51 -18.24 -20.23
N ARG A 70 33.35 -16.91 -20.26
CA ARG A 70 32.78 -16.19 -21.43
C ARG A 70 32.82 -14.67 -21.21
N SER A 71 33.88 -14.07 -21.72
CA SER A 71 33.90 -12.64 -22.03
C SER A 71 32.88 -12.37 -23.13
N ASN A 72 31.84 -11.58 -22.85
CA ASN A 72 31.54 -10.33 -23.55
C ASN A 72 30.16 -9.75 -23.18
N LYS A 73 30.18 -8.51 -22.70
CA LYS A 73 29.10 -7.49 -22.63
C LYS A 73 27.99 -7.66 -21.59
N SER A 74 28.23 -7.14 -20.39
CA SER A 74 27.53 -5.95 -19.86
C SER A 74 28.20 -5.56 -18.55
N ALA A 75 28.29 -4.27 -18.25
CA ALA A 75 28.89 -3.75 -17.03
C ALA A 75 28.33 -4.49 -15.80
N LYS A 76 29.21 -5.10 -14.99
CA LYS A 76 28.84 -5.63 -13.66
C LYS A 76 28.46 -4.44 -12.78
N SER A 77 27.20 -4.00 -12.90
CA SER A 77 26.55 -3.19 -11.88
C SER A 77 26.61 -3.99 -10.60
N SER A 78 27.21 -3.43 -9.54
CA SER A 78 27.03 -3.97 -8.20
C SER A 78 25.53 -4.17 -7.95
N PRO A 79 25.12 -5.25 -7.25
CA PRO A 79 23.71 -5.47 -6.97
C PRO A 79 23.14 -4.27 -6.21
N LEU A 80 22.00 -3.76 -6.69
CA LEU A 80 21.39 -2.56 -6.14
C LEU A 80 20.86 -2.87 -4.73
N ASN A 81 21.14 -1.97 -3.78
CA ASN A 81 20.78 -2.13 -2.37
C ASN A 81 19.58 -1.26 -1.97
N CYS A 82 18.80 -0.81 -2.95
CA CYS A 82 17.61 0.01 -2.76
C CYS A 82 16.46 -0.47 -3.65
N TYR A 83 15.29 -0.67 -3.06
CA TYR A 83 14.06 -1.02 -3.77
C TYR A 83 12.96 -0.03 -3.44
N ILE A 84 12.28 0.44 -4.48
CA ILE A 84 11.06 1.26 -4.39
C ILE A 84 9.90 0.36 -4.79
N ILE A 85 9.04 0.05 -3.83
CA ILE A 85 7.91 -0.84 -4.01
C ILE A 85 6.66 0.03 -4.08
N PHE A 86 5.90 -0.07 -5.17
CA PHE A 86 4.65 0.67 -5.33
C PHE A 86 3.45 -0.27 -5.13
N LEU A 87 2.57 0.09 -4.20
CA LEU A 87 1.35 -0.64 -3.86
C LEU A 87 0.14 0.23 -4.26
N PRO A 88 -0.51 -0.08 -5.40
CA PRO A 88 -1.68 0.66 -5.88
C PRO A 88 -2.87 0.68 -4.90
N GLY A 89 -3.83 1.55 -5.18
CA GLY A 89 -5.00 1.80 -4.34
C GLY A 89 -6.16 0.86 -4.66
N VAL A 90 -7.23 0.92 -3.84
CA VAL A 90 -8.37 -0.01 -3.97
C VAL A 90 -9.13 0.11 -5.29
N GLY A 91 -8.88 1.16 -6.07
CA GLY A 91 -9.40 1.33 -7.43
C GLY A 91 -8.71 0.47 -8.49
N ASP A 92 -7.53 -0.07 -8.19
CA ASP A 92 -6.72 -0.75 -9.19
C ASP A 92 -7.09 -2.23 -9.37
N PHE A 93 -6.98 -2.68 -10.61
CA PHE A 93 -7.55 -3.95 -11.08
C PHE A 93 -6.54 -5.10 -11.02
N SER A 94 -5.24 -4.81 -11.16
CA SER A 94 -4.14 -5.77 -11.03
C SER A 94 -2.83 -5.06 -10.71
N GLY A 95 -1.79 -5.82 -10.33
CA GLY A 95 -0.45 -5.25 -10.13
C GLY A 95 0.20 -4.74 -11.41
N ASP A 96 -0.29 -5.15 -12.58
CA ASP A 96 0.27 -4.78 -13.88
C ASP A 96 -0.46 -3.57 -14.54
N GLU A 97 -1.55 -3.08 -13.93
CA GLU A 97 -2.35 -1.96 -14.44
C GLU A 97 -2.14 -0.72 -13.56
N LEU A 98 -0.97 -0.08 -13.66
CA LEU A 98 -0.77 1.27 -13.14
C LEU A 98 -1.55 2.28 -14.01
N THR A 99 -2.15 3.29 -13.39
CA THR A 99 -2.69 4.42 -14.14
C THR A 99 -1.55 5.16 -14.87
N PRO A 100 -1.85 5.92 -15.95
CA PRO A 100 -0.83 6.71 -16.65
C PRO A 100 -0.03 7.64 -15.72
N GLY A 101 -0.71 8.23 -14.74
CA GLY A 101 -0.11 9.08 -13.71
C GLY A 101 0.81 8.33 -12.75
N GLU A 102 0.41 7.16 -12.25
CA GLU A 102 1.26 6.33 -11.38
C GLU A 102 2.47 5.79 -12.13
N ALA A 103 2.29 5.35 -13.39
CA ALA A 103 3.38 4.93 -14.26
C ALA A 103 4.35 6.10 -14.52
N PHE A 104 3.84 7.30 -14.77
CA PHE A 104 4.65 8.52 -14.89
C PHE A 104 5.42 8.80 -13.59
N PHE A 105 4.76 8.77 -12.44
CA PHE A 105 5.38 8.99 -11.14
C PHE A 105 6.52 8.00 -10.89
N LEU A 106 6.25 6.70 -11.00
CA LEU A 106 7.23 5.66 -10.69
C LEU A 106 8.43 5.72 -11.63
N LYS A 107 8.19 5.94 -12.94
CA LYS A 107 9.24 6.12 -13.94
C LYS A 107 10.16 7.30 -13.62
N ASN A 108 9.58 8.46 -13.28
CA ASN A 108 10.37 9.65 -13.00
C ASN A 108 11.02 9.63 -11.61
N LEU A 109 10.44 8.91 -10.65
CA LEU A 109 11.05 8.68 -9.34
C LEU A 109 12.33 7.86 -9.46
N VAL A 110 12.29 6.73 -10.20
CA VAL A 110 13.51 5.93 -10.46
C VAL A 110 14.55 6.72 -11.26
N LYS A 111 14.10 7.57 -12.20
CA LYS A 111 15.03 8.46 -12.93
C LYS A 111 15.76 9.44 -11.99
N SER A 112 15.11 9.84 -10.90
CA SER A 112 15.69 10.72 -9.87
C SER A 112 16.58 9.96 -8.88
N HIS A 113 16.37 8.64 -8.73
CA HIS A 113 17.09 7.75 -7.83
C HIS A 113 17.61 6.50 -8.57
N PRO A 114 18.62 6.65 -9.45
CA PRO A 114 19.12 5.55 -10.29
C PRO A 114 19.78 4.41 -9.49
N GLU A 115 20.08 4.63 -8.21
CA GLU A 115 20.57 3.61 -7.28
C GLU A 115 19.46 2.66 -6.76
N CYS A 116 18.20 2.96 -7.07
CA CYS A 116 17.04 2.19 -6.64
C CYS A 116 16.34 1.47 -7.79
N VAL A 117 15.79 0.30 -7.51
CA VAL A 117 14.96 -0.48 -8.46
C VAL A 117 13.50 -0.32 -8.11
N ALA A 118 12.66 0.07 -9.08
CA ALA A 118 11.22 0.04 -8.88
C ALA A 118 10.64 -1.37 -9.06
N VAL A 119 9.72 -1.71 -8.16
CA VAL A 119 8.88 -2.91 -8.17
C VAL A 119 7.43 -2.43 -8.13
N GLY A 120 6.81 -2.32 -9.32
CA GLY A 120 5.43 -1.85 -9.47
C GLY A 120 4.41 -2.96 -9.72
N ASP A 121 4.87 -4.17 -10.04
CA ASP A 121 4.09 -5.36 -10.41
C ASP A 121 3.62 -6.19 -9.20
N ILE A 122 3.15 -5.48 -8.17
CA ILE A 122 2.62 -6.08 -6.94
C ILE A 122 1.17 -5.66 -6.81
N PHE A 123 0.29 -6.67 -6.76
CA PHE A 123 -1.11 -6.42 -6.50
C PHE A 123 -1.41 -6.53 -5.00
N PRO A 124 -1.61 -5.41 -4.29
CA PRO A 124 -1.77 -5.40 -2.83
C PRO A 124 -3.03 -6.11 -2.35
N TYR A 125 -3.90 -6.53 -3.27
CA TYR A 125 -5.20 -7.16 -3.00
C TYR A 125 -5.24 -8.67 -3.31
N SER A 126 -4.08 -9.28 -3.60
CA SER A 126 -3.93 -10.72 -3.81
C SER A 126 -2.65 -11.25 -3.16
N ALA A 127 -2.80 -12.04 -2.10
CA ALA A 127 -1.67 -12.72 -1.44
C ALA A 127 -0.94 -13.74 -2.34
N SER A 128 -1.55 -14.12 -3.47
CA SER A 128 -0.94 -15.00 -4.48
C SER A 128 -0.34 -14.24 -5.67
N ASN A 129 -0.40 -12.89 -5.65
CA ASN A 129 -0.07 -11.99 -6.75
C ASN A 129 -0.65 -12.33 -8.13
N LYS A 130 -1.74 -13.12 -8.15
CA LYS A 130 -2.44 -13.43 -9.39
C LYS A 130 -3.45 -12.33 -9.69
N SER A 131 -3.48 -11.90 -10.96
CA SER A 131 -4.53 -11.03 -11.50
C SER A 131 -5.90 -11.71 -11.36
N LEU A 132 -6.96 -10.90 -11.51
CA LEU A 132 -8.37 -11.28 -11.29
C LEU A 132 -8.79 -12.61 -11.97
N GLY A 133 -8.18 -12.96 -13.10
CA GLY A 133 -8.44 -14.21 -13.84
C GLY A 133 -7.74 -15.47 -13.31
N GLY A 134 -6.88 -15.36 -12.29
CA GLY A 134 -6.06 -16.47 -11.80
C GLY A 134 -6.65 -17.30 -10.64
N GLU A 135 -7.76 -16.88 -10.02
CA GLU A 135 -8.48 -17.67 -9.02
C GLU A 135 -9.42 -18.67 -9.69
N ARG A 136 -9.02 -19.96 -9.73
CA ARG A 136 -9.63 -21.03 -10.53
C ARG A 136 -11.14 -21.23 -10.33
N LEU A 137 -11.70 -20.83 -9.18
CA LEU A 137 -13.12 -21.02 -8.85
C LEU A 137 -14.02 -19.86 -9.29
N LEU A 138 -13.50 -18.64 -9.40
CA LEU A 138 -14.30 -17.44 -9.72
C LEU A 138 -13.80 -16.71 -10.99
N ALA A 139 -12.76 -17.22 -11.65
CA ALA A 139 -12.19 -16.65 -12.87
C ALA A 139 -13.21 -16.26 -13.98
N PRO A 140 -14.28 -17.04 -14.25
CA PRO A 140 -15.28 -16.65 -15.25
C PRO A 140 -16.06 -15.38 -14.86
N PHE A 141 -16.39 -15.24 -13.57
CA PHE A 141 -17.08 -14.07 -13.03
C PHE A 141 -16.18 -12.83 -13.05
N TRP A 142 -14.91 -12.99 -12.69
CA TRP A 142 -13.95 -11.89 -12.71
C TRP A 142 -13.62 -11.41 -14.12
N ARG A 143 -13.48 -12.33 -15.08
CA ARG A 143 -13.36 -11.97 -16.50
C ARG A 143 -14.59 -11.22 -17.01
N PHE A 144 -15.79 -11.61 -16.57
CA PHE A 144 -17.03 -10.91 -16.90
C PHE A 144 -17.06 -9.49 -16.31
N ALA A 145 -16.69 -9.33 -15.03
CA ALA A 145 -16.60 -8.02 -14.38
C ALA A 145 -15.55 -7.11 -15.05
N GLU A 146 -14.42 -7.68 -15.48
CA GLU A 146 -13.37 -7.00 -16.23
C GLU A 146 -13.82 -6.60 -17.65
N HIS A 147 -14.61 -7.44 -18.34
CA HIS A 147 -15.17 -7.10 -19.65
C HIS A 147 -16.33 -6.10 -19.57
N ALA A 148 -16.98 -5.98 -18.41
CA ALA A 148 -18.03 -4.99 -18.17
C ALA A 148 -17.49 -3.57 -17.88
N LYS A 149 -16.16 -3.35 -17.98
CA LYS A 149 -15.45 -2.06 -17.77
C LYS A 149 -16.10 -0.86 -18.48
N THR A 150 -16.73 -1.08 -19.64
CA THR A 150 -17.31 -0.01 -20.49
C THR A 150 -18.82 -0.12 -20.67
N GLY A 151 -19.48 -1.04 -19.95
CA GLY A 151 -20.93 -1.26 -20.03
C GLY A 151 -21.71 -0.45 -18.98
N PRO A 152 -23.05 -0.36 -19.12
CA PRO A 152 -23.92 0.32 -18.16
C PRO A 152 -24.04 -0.39 -16.79
N ILE A 153 -23.31 -1.49 -16.58
CA ILE A 153 -23.35 -2.32 -15.36
C ILE A 153 -22.08 -2.06 -14.55
N ALA A 154 -22.28 -1.86 -13.25
CA ALA A 154 -21.38 -1.43 -12.18
C ALA A 154 -20.10 -2.29 -11.92
N GLY A 155 -19.40 -2.79 -12.93
CA GLY A 155 -18.21 -3.65 -12.78
C GLY A 155 -17.09 -3.02 -11.95
N ASP A 156 -16.82 -1.73 -12.16
CA ASP A 156 -15.86 -0.93 -11.38
C ASP A 156 -16.21 -0.87 -9.89
N ILE A 157 -17.50 -0.73 -9.55
CA ILE A 157 -17.99 -0.66 -8.17
C ILE A 157 -17.80 -2.00 -7.44
N PHE A 158 -18.07 -3.13 -8.08
CA PHE A 158 -17.85 -4.44 -7.46
C PHE A 158 -16.37 -4.68 -7.12
N ILE A 159 -15.47 -4.25 -7.98
CA ILE A 159 -14.03 -4.42 -7.77
C ILE A 159 -13.54 -3.54 -6.61
N LYS A 160 -13.98 -2.28 -6.57
CA LYS A 160 -13.72 -1.37 -5.44
C LYS A 160 -14.21 -1.95 -4.12
N ILE A 161 -15.41 -2.56 -4.09
CA ILE A 161 -15.93 -3.21 -2.87
C ILE A 161 -15.06 -4.42 -2.47
N ARG A 162 -14.61 -5.24 -3.42
CA ARG A 162 -13.72 -6.38 -3.11
C ARG A 162 -12.37 -5.91 -2.58
N ASN A 163 -11.77 -4.91 -3.23
CA ASN A 163 -10.49 -4.36 -2.79
C ASN A 163 -10.62 -3.66 -1.43
N LEU A 164 -11.78 -3.06 -1.14
CA LEU A 164 -12.13 -2.57 0.19
C LEU A 164 -12.22 -3.71 1.23
N TRP A 165 -12.76 -4.88 0.86
CA TRP A 165 -12.72 -6.07 1.73
C TRP A 165 -11.30 -6.57 1.98
N ARG A 166 -10.43 -6.55 0.96
CA ARG A 166 -9.00 -6.92 1.13
C ARG A 166 -8.25 -5.95 2.03
N PHE A 167 -8.54 -4.66 1.91
CA PHE A 167 -8.13 -3.64 2.86
C PHE A 167 -8.64 -3.96 4.28
N ALA A 168 -9.91 -4.31 4.44
CA ALA A 168 -10.49 -4.70 5.73
C ALA A 168 -9.84 -5.97 6.32
N ILE A 169 -9.46 -6.94 5.49
CA ILE A 169 -8.73 -8.13 5.92
C ILE A 169 -7.34 -7.77 6.44
N SER A 170 -6.60 -6.90 5.75
CA SER A 170 -5.27 -6.44 6.18
C SER A 170 -5.30 -5.79 7.57
N LEU A 171 -6.42 -5.15 7.91
CA LEU A 171 -6.70 -4.54 9.21
C LEU A 171 -7.12 -5.54 10.30
N ASP A 172 -7.70 -6.68 9.93
CA ASP A 172 -8.31 -7.61 10.88
C ASP A 172 -7.22 -8.43 11.59
N TYR A 173 -7.24 -8.46 12.92
CA TYR A 173 -6.22 -9.17 13.70
C TYR A 173 -6.19 -10.69 13.48
N ARG A 174 -7.30 -11.31 13.03
CA ARG A 174 -7.43 -12.76 12.85
C ARG A 174 -6.89 -13.22 11.50
N TYR A 175 -7.13 -12.41 10.45
CA TYR A 175 -6.81 -12.76 9.07
C TYR A 175 -5.64 -11.95 8.51
N GLY A 176 -5.42 -10.75 9.04
CA GLY A 176 -4.42 -9.80 8.60
C GLY A 176 -3.00 -10.32 8.72
N GLN A 177 -2.69 -11.14 9.73
CA GLN A 177 -1.37 -11.77 9.86
C GLN A 177 -1.03 -12.62 8.62
N ALA A 178 -1.88 -13.59 8.27
CA ALA A 178 -1.66 -14.45 7.10
C ALA A 178 -1.67 -13.63 5.80
N TYR A 179 -2.57 -12.65 5.71
CA TYR A 179 -2.68 -11.78 4.54
C TYR A 179 -1.42 -10.96 4.29
N ASN A 180 -1.01 -10.19 5.30
CA ASN A 180 0.13 -9.27 5.24
C ASN A 180 1.44 -10.03 5.05
N GLN A 181 1.55 -11.23 5.63
CA GLN A 181 2.67 -12.13 5.39
C GLN A 181 2.74 -12.60 3.93
N GLY A 182 1.60 -12.95 3.33
CA GLY A 182 1.52 -13.31 1.92
C GLY A 182 1.95 -12.17 0.99
N ILE A 183 1.49 -10.95 1.28
CA ILE A 183 1.93 -9.76 0.53
C ILE A 183 3.44 -9.53 0.68
N ALA A 184 4.02 -9.70 1.87
CA ALA A 184 5.46 -9.58 2.07
C ALA A 184 6.26 -10.61 1.25
N ASN A 185 5.78 -11.86 1.14
CA ASN A 185 6.39 -12.87 0.28
C ASN A 185 6.39 -12.45 -1.20
N VAL A 186 5.24 -11.96 -1.67
CA VAL A 186 5.10 -11.44 -3.04
C VAL A 186 6.05 -10.28 -3.29
N ILE A 187 6.19 -9.35 -2.33
CA ILE A 187 7.14 -8.24 -2.43
C ILE A 187 8.57 -8.77 -2.62
N ILE A 188 9.01 -9.73 -1.81
CA ILE A 188 10.35 -10.32 -1.91
C ILE A 188 10.55 -11.05 -3.25
N GLU A 189 9.56 -11.83 -3.68
CA GLU A 189 9.60 -12.54 -4.96
C GLU A 189 9.78 -11.55 -6.13
N ARG A 190 8.98 -10.47 -6.15
CA ARG A 190 9.06 -9.45 -7.20
C ARG A 190 10.34 -8.62 -7.12
N MET A 191 10.81 -8.29 -5.91
CA MET A 191 12.11 -7.65 -5.72
C MET A 191 13.23 -8.50 -6.34
N ASN A 192 13.31 -9.78 -5.98
CA ASN A 192 14.30 -10.71 -6.54
C ASN A 192 14.19 -10.88 -8.05
N ALA A 193 12.97 -10.89 -8.60
CA ALA A 193 12.74 -10.98 -10.04
C ALA A 193 13.24 -9.74 -10.81
N LYS A 194 13.18 -8.54 -10.21
CA LYS A 194 13.68 -7.30 -10.82
C LYS A 194 15.19 -7.14 -10.68
N SER A 195 15.72 -7.44 -9.50
CA SER A 195 17.16 -7.45 -9.22
C SER A 195 17.40 -8.40 -8.05
N PRO A 196 18.30 -9.39 -8.18
CA PRO A 196 18.60 -10.30 -7.08
C PRO A 196 18.97 -9.54 -5.81
N ILE A 197 18.31 -9.89 -4.70
CA ILE A 197 18.59 -9.27 -3.39
C ILE A 197 19.98 -9.72 -2.96
N ALA A 198 20.93 -8.80 -2.90
CA ALA A 198 22.23 -9.05 -2.32
C ALA A 198 22.14 -8.91 -0.80
N VAL A 199 22.19 -10.02 -0.09
CA VAL A 199 22.25 -10.00 1.38
C VAL A 199 23.65 -9.56 1.78
N ASN A 200 23.73 -8.35 2.34
CA ASN A 200 24.91 -7.85 3.00
C ASN A 200 24.65 -7.75 4.51
N PRO A 201 25.29 -8.57 5.36
CA PRO A 201 25.13 -8.49 6.81
C PRO A 201 25.57 -7.14 7.40
N GLN A 202 26.45 -6.39 6.72
CA GLN A 202 27.02 -5.14 7.20
C GLN A 202 26.29 -3.88 6.69
N LYS A 203 25.53 -3.99 5.60
CA LYS A 203 24.77 -2.86 5.03
C LYS A 203 23.30 -3.26 4.89
N PRO A 204 22.39 -2.64 5.64
CA PRO A 204 20.98 -2.96 5.53
C PRO A 204 20.45 -2.60 4.13
N LEU A 205 19.52 -3.40 3.62
CA LEU A 205 18.81 -3.13 2.39
C LEU A 205 17.87 -1.94 2.59
N LYS A 206 17.85 -0.99 1.65
CA LYS A 206 16.89 0.12 1.69
C LYS A 206 15.60 -0.29 0.99
N VAL A 207 14.50 -0.34 1.72
CA VAL A 207 13.18 -0.74 1.21
C VAL A 207 12.20 0.42 1.39
N ILE A 208 11.69 0.96 0.30
CA ILE A 208 10.77 2.09 0.29
C ILE A 208 9.41 1.60 -0.19
N LEU A 209 8.46 1.48 0.73
CA LEU A 209 7.11 1.03 0.45
C LEU A 209 6.22 2.25 0.19
N ILE A 210 5.79 2.47 -1.05
CA ILE A 210 4.88 3.55 -1.42
C ILE A 210 3.49 2.94 -1.61
N GLY A 211 2.54 3.32 -0.76
CA GLY A 211 1.16 2.84 -0.83
C GLY A 211 0.18 3.99 -0.99
N THR A 212 -0.74 3.86 -1.95
CA THR A 212 -1.81 4.85 -2.18
C THR A 212 -3.15 4.36 -1.63
N SER A 213 -3.97 5.26 -1.07
CA SER A 213 -5.28 4.91 -0.48
C SER A 213 -5.19 3.68 0.47
N GLY A 214 -6.01 2.64 0.29
CA GLY A 214 -5.93 1.40 1.07
C GLY A 214 -4.64 0.59 0.85
N GLY A 215 -3.89 0.82 -0.23
CA GLY A 215 -2.56 0.24 -0.46
C GLY A 215 -1.55 0.65 0.61
N ALA A 216 -1.72 1.83 1.23
CA ALA A 216 -0.91 2.26 2.37
C ALA A 216 -1.04 1.33 3.59
N GLN A 217 -2.27 0.89 3.90
CA GLN A 217 -2.49 -0.09 4.98
C GLN A 217 -1.82 -1.43 4.66
N VAL A 218 -1.90 -1.88 3.41
CA VAL A 218 -1.27 -3.13 2.98
C VAL A 218 0.25 -3.04 3.08
N ALA A 219 0.83 -1.91 2.68
CA ALA A 219 2.26 -1.61 2.81
C ALA A 219 2.72 -1.66 4.28
N LEU A 220 1.97 -0.99 5.17
CA LEU A 220 2.19 -1.02 6.61
C LEU A 220 2.06 -2.45 7.17
N GLY A 221 1.07 -3.21 6.72
CA GLY A 221 0.88 -4.62 7.07
C GLY A 221 2.10 -5.49 6.76
N ALA A 222 2.65 -5.35 5.56
CA ALA A 222 3.80 -6.14 5.11
C ALA A 222 5.12 -5.77 5.82
N THR A 223 5.21 -4.54 6.36
CA THR A 223 6.44 -3.98 6.94
C THR A 223 7.06 -4.89 8.01
N ARG A 224 6.25 -5.46 8.91
CA ARG A 224 6.74 -6.34 9.98
C ARG A 224 7.51 -7.54 9.42
N TYR A 225 6.92 -8.23 8.46
CA TYR A 225 7.50 -9.44 7.87
C TYR A 225 8.75 -9.11 7.06
N LEU A 226 8.72 -8.02 6.30
CA LEU A 226 9.89 -7.55 5.57
C LEU A 226 11.05 -7.20 6.53
N LYS A 227 10.76 -6.57 7.67
CA LYS A 227 11.76 -6.25 8.70
C LYS A 227 12.33 -7.50 9.39
N GLU A 228 11.50 -8.52 9.60
CA GLU A 228 11.92 -9.78 10.22
C GLU A 228 12.74 -10.66 9.26
N TRP A 229 12.39 -10.68 7.97
CA TRP A 229 12.99 -11.57 6.98
C TRP A 229 14.18 -10.96 6.25
N LEU A 230 14.26 -9.63 6.18
CA LEU A 230 15.33 -8.90 5.54
C LEU A 230 16.07 -8.05 6.58
N ASN A 231 17.40 -7.99 6.48
CA ASN A 231 18.17 -6.94 7.16
C ASN A 231 17.93 -5.61 6.43
N ALA A 232 16.77 -4.97 6.66
CA ALA A 232 16.32 -3.80 5.90
C ALA A 232 16.07 -2.54 6.75
N GLU A 233 16.41 -1.39 6.20
CA GLU A 233 15.90 -0.08 6.59
C GLU A 233 14.65 0.21 5.76
N ILE A 234 13.49 0.32 6.42
CA ILE A 234 12.19 0.41 5.78
C ILE A 234 11.60 1.80 5.99
N ALA A 235 11.35 2.50 4.88
CA ALA A 235 10.56 3.71 4.85
C ALA A 235 9.20 3.42 4.20
N VAL A 236 8.12 3.90 4.82
CA VAL A 236 6.76 3.81 4.25
C VAL A 236 6.31 5.19 3.83
N ILE A 237 5.92 5.36 2.57
CA ILE A 237 5.32 6.56 2.02
C ILE A 237 3.85 6.25 1.75
N SER A 238 2.96 6.81 2.56
CA SER A 238 1.53 6.73 2.40
C SER A 238 1.04 7.94 1.61
N VAL A 239 0.38 7.74 0.46
CA VAL A 239 -0.15 8.82 -0.38
C VAL A 239 -1.68 8.78 -0.34
N GLY A 240 -2.32 9.78 0.28
CA GLY A 240 -3.76 9.77 0.54
C GLY A 240 -4.22 8.51 1.29
N GLY A 241 -3.34 7.90 2.07
CA GLY A 241 -3.56 6.55 2.57
C GLY A 241 -4.60 6.47 3.68
N VAL A 242 -5.40 5.41 3.64
CA VAL A 242 -6.29 5.03 4.74
C VAL A 242 -5.64 3.85 5.47
N PHE A 243 -5.48 3.94 6.79
CA PHE A 243 -4.86 2.90 7.62
C PHE A 243 -5.34 2.98 9.07
N SER A 244 -5.21 1.88 9.83
CA SER A 244 -5.61 1.83 11.25
C SER A 244 -4.65 2.51 12.19
N GLY A 245 -3.36 2.56 11.88
CA GLY A 245 -2.34 3.00 12.85
C GLY A 245 -1.78 1.87 13.73
N GLU A 246 -2.22 0.62 13.54
CA GLU A 246 -1.73 -0.52 14.31
C GLU A 246 -0.51 -1.17 13.65
N ASN A 247 -0.62 -1.54 12.36
CA ASN A 247 0.41 -2.29 11.67
C ASN A 247 1.58 -1.39 11.21
N GLY A 248 2.80 -1.93 11.23
CA GLY A 248 3.98 -1.36 10.57
C GLY A 248 4.60 -0.15 11.25
N PHE A 249 3.87 0.59 12.08
CA PHE A 249 4.41 1.78 12.77
C PHE A 249 5.44 1.45 13.85
N ALA A 250 5.44 0.23 14.40
CA ALA A 250 6.48 -0.19 15.32
C ALA A 250 7.78 -0.58 14.58
N GLU A 251 7.65 -1.17 13.39
CA GLU A 251 8.74 -1.78 12.64
C GLU A 251 9.37 -0.85 11.58
N ALA A 252 8.60 0.08 11.00
CA ALA A 252 9.10 1.05 10.03
C ALA A 252 10.10 2.01 10.67
N ASP A 253 11.22 2.26 9.99
CA ASP A 253 12.21 3.23 10.45
C ASP A 253 11.70 4.66 10.26
N ARG A 254 10.97 4.90 9.16
CA ARG A 254 10.25 6.15 8.88
C ARG A 254 8.91 5.90 8.20
N THR A 255 7.93 6.75 8.48
CA THR A 255 6.66 6.79 7.77
C THR A 255 6.32 8.24 7.42
N PHE A 256 6.09 8.50 6.14
CA PHE A 256 5.63 9.79 5.64
C PHE A 256 4.21 9.63 5.12
N HIS A 257 3.30 10.51 5.53
CA HIS A 257 1.93 10.49 5.08
C HIS A 257 1.61 11.77 4.31
N PHE A 258 1.37 11.63 3.02
CA PHE A 258 1.08 12.72 2.10
C PHE A 258 -0.42 12.96 2.09
N ARG A 259 -0.78 14.18 2.49
CA ARG A 259 -2.16 14.62 2.66
C ARG A 259 -2.50 15.76 1.69
N GLY A 260 -3.51 15.53 0.87
CA GLY A 260 -4.13 16.53 0.02
C GLY A 260 -5.15 17.37 0.78
N THR A 261 -5.15 18.68 0.57
CA THR A 261 -6.09 19.60 1.23
C THR A 261 -7.54 19.45 0.75
N ARG A 262 -7.78 18.73 -0.35
CA ARG A 262 -9.11 18.41 -0.88
C ARG A 262 -9.42 16.91 -0.82
N ASP A 263 -8.63 16.13 -0.09
CA ASP A 263 -8.86 14.70 0.14
C ASP A 263 -9.60 14.50 1.46
N SER A 264 -10.91 14.27 1.39
CA SER A 264 -11.75 13.97 2.56
C SER A 264 -11.80 12.48 2.90
N ILE A 265 -11.22 11.60 2.07
CA ILE A 265 -11.31 10.15 2.27
C ILE A 265 -10.23 9.68 3.25
N GLU A 266 -9.02 10.26 3.19
CA GLU A 266 -7.96 9.91 4.14
C GLU A 266 -8.34 10.18 5.61
N ASP A 267 -9.13 11.24 5.83
CA ASP A 267 -9.66 11.65 7.14
C ASP A 267 -10.49 10.54 7.81
N ILE A 268 -11.14 9.68 7.01
CA ILE A 268 -11.96 8.57 7.52
C ILE A 268 -11.15 7.68 8.45
N GLY A 269 -9.88 7.40 8.12
CA GLY A 269 -9.03 6.56 8.96
C GLY A 269 -8.78 7.18 10.34
N GLY A 270 -8.61 8.50 10.39
CA GLY A 270 -8.44 9.25 11.64
C GLY A 270 -9.71 9.24 12.51
N ILE A 271 -10.89 9.08 11.91
CA ILE A 271 -12.17 9.03 12.61
C ILE A 271 -12.48 7.61 13.09
N VAL A 272 -12.37 6.62 12.20
CA VAL A 272 -12.88 5.27 12.43
C VAL A 272 -11.94 4.42 13.29
N PHE A 273 -10.63 4.67 13.27
CA PHE A 273 -9.65 3.85 13.97
C PHE A 273 -9.14 4.52 15.24
N PRO A 274 -9.53 4.04 16.44
CA PRO A 274 -9.13 4.66 17.71
C PRO A 274 -7.61 4.73 17.91
N THR A 275 -6.87 3.80 17.31
CA THR A 275 -5.40 3.76 17.30
C THR A 275 -4.76 4.99 16.63
N ARG A 276 -5.48 5.74 15.79
CA ARG A 276 -5.03 7.03 15.24
C ARG A 276 -5.38 8.24 16.11
N TRP A 277 -6.26 8.09 17.09
CA TRP A 277 -6.68 9.21 17.92
C TRP A 277 -5.55 9.67 18.85
N TYR A 278 -5.37 10.98 18.97
CA TYR A 278 -4.22 11.58 19.67
C TYR A 278 -4.06 11.11 21.13
N TRP A 279 -5.16 10.78 21.81
CA TRP A 279 -5.16 10.37 23.22
C TRP A 279 -4.84 8.88 23.43
N PHE A 280 -4.85 8.04 22.39
CA PHE A 280 -4.37 6.66 22.45
C PHE A 280 -2.85 6.63 22.32
N VAL A 281 -2.15 7.26 23.27
CA VAL A 281 -0.71 7.53 23.20
C VAL A 281 0.16 6.27 23.12
N THR A 282 -0.35 5.13 23.58
CA THR A 282 0.34 3.83 23.54
C THR A 282 0.20 3.12 22.19
N SER A 283 -0.64 3.62 21.28
CA SER A 283 -0.79 2.99 19.97
C SER A 283 0.52 3.05 19.16
N PRO A 284 0.80 2.05 18.31
CA PRO A 284 2.00 2.04 17.47
C PRO A 284 2.16 3.34 16.65
N PHE A 285 1.07 3.83 16.08
CA PHE A 285 1.02 5.12 15.37
C PHE A 285 1.44 6.31 16.24
N ASN A 286 0.82 6.49 17.42
CA ASN A 286 1.15 7.63 18.27
C ASN A 286 2.58 7.52 18.81
N GLN A 287 3.06 6.30 19.10
CA GLN A 287 4.45 6.06 19.47
C GLN A 287 5.42 6.42 18.34
N ALA A 288 5.09 6.10 17.08
CA ALA A 288 5.89 6.50 15.93
C ALA A 288 5.91 8.03 15.76
N ARG A 289 4.77 8.70 15.94
CA ARG A 289 4.65 10.16 15.91
C ARG A 289 5.48 10.82 17.02
N LEU A 290 5.34 10.37 18.26
CA LEU A 290 6.09 10.91 19.41
C LEU A 290 7.60 10.71 19.27
N LYS A 291 8.04 9.62 18.64
CA LYS A 291 9.45 9.34 18.34
C LYS A 291 9.96 10.04 17.07
N GLY A 292 9.14 10.87 16.42
CA GLY A 292 9.48 11.55 15.17
C GLY A 292 9.70 10.60 13.98
N ARG A 293 9.28 9.34 14.07
CA ARG A 293 9.36 8.36 12.97
C ARG A 293 8.21 8.51 11.99
N TYR A 294 7.09 9.10 12.41
CA TYR A 294 5.97 9.47 11.54
C TYR A 294 5.97 10.98 11.28
N ALA A 295 5.78 11.38 10.02
CA ALA A 295 5.59 12.77 9.62
C ALA A 295 4.46 12.91 8.58
N GLU A 296 3.60 13.90 8.77
CA GLU A 296 2.61 14.30 7.77
C GLU A 296 3.23 15.34 6.82
N VAL A 297 2.96 15.20 5.53
CA VAL A 297 3.43 16.07 4.46
C VAL A 297 2.20 16.57 3.71
N LEU A 298 1.95 17.89 3.77
CA LEU A 298 0.91 18.48 2.94
C LEU A 298 1.38 18.46 1.48
N SER A 299 0.68 17.69 0.64
CA SER A 299 1.07 17.50 -0.75
C SER A 299 0.53 18.59 -1.67
N GLY A 300 -0.51 19.34 -1.25
CA GLY A 300 -1.11 20.41 -2.05
C GLY A 300 -2.63 20.25 -2.21
N PRO A 301 -3.25 20.80 -3.26
CA PRO A 301 -4.69 20.77 -3.49
C PRO A 301 -5.19 19.43 -4.07
N HIS A 302 -4.52 18.31 -3.79
CA HIS A 302 -4.93 16.99 -4.26
C HIS A 302 -6.30 16.57 -3.72
N LYS A 303 -7.12 15.97 -4.59
CA LYS A 303 -8.26 15.12 -4.19
C LYS A 303 -7.75 13.70 -3.89
N HIS A 304 -8.63 12.83 -3.38
CA HIS A 304 -8.26 11.44 -3.11
C HIS A 304 -7.86 10.66 -4.37
N ASP A 305 -8.67 10.82 -5.41
CA ASP A 305 -8.61 10.09 -6.68
C ASP A 305 -9.05 11.04 -7.80
N SER A 306 -9.10 10.58 -9.06
CA SER A 306 -9.34 11.30 -10.32
C SER A 306 -8.10 11.99 -10.92
N ASP A 307 -8.28 12.66 -12.07
CA ASP A 307 -7.25 13.46 -12.73
C ASP A 307 -6.76 14.65 -11.87
N GLU A 308 -7.46 14.98 -10.78
CA GLU A 308 -7.02 15.94 -9.76
C GLU A 308 -6.51 15.27 -8.45
N GLY A 309 -6.36 13.95 -8.46
CA GLY A 309 -5.83 13.15 -7.35
C GLY A 309 -4.29 13.22 -7.26
N TYR A 310 -3.69 12.50 -6.33
CA TYR A 310 -2.22 12.54 -6.09
C TYR A 310 -1.37 12.21 -7.32
N PHE A 311 -1.86 11.30 -8.17
CA PHE A 311 -1.21 10.94 -9.43
C PHE A 311 -1.97 11.50 -10.64
N GLY A 312 -2.85 12.47 -10.42
CA GLY A 312 -3.66 13.08 -11.46
C GLY A 312 -2.82 13.84 -12.50
N GLU A 313 -3.24 13.78 -13.76
CA GLU A 313 -2.55 14.45 -14.87
C GLU A 313 -3.08 15.85 -15.19
N ASN A 314 -4.17 16.29 -14.56
CA ASN A 314 -4.64 17.66 -14.70
C ASN A 314 -3.67 18.64 -14.04
N GLN A 315 -3.78 19.90 -14.47
CA GLN A 315 -2.97 20.97 -13.93
C GLN A 315 -3.68 21.66 -12.76
N VAL A 316 -2.90 22.03 -11.75
CA VAL A 316 -3.29 23.03 -10.77
C VAL A 316 -3.24 24.44 -11.39
N ALA A 317 -3.73 25.45 -10.68
CA ALA A 317 -3.86 26.81 -11.19
C ALA A 317 -2.53 27.45 -11.68
N ASP A 318 -1.39 26.99 -11.18
CA ASP A 318 -0.06 27.45 -11.60
C ASP A 318 0.50 26.75 -12.86
N GLY A 319 -0.25 25.79 -13.43
CA GLY A 319 0.13 25.04 -14.63
C GLY A 319 0.91 23.74 -14.37
N GLN A 320 1.29 23.43 -13.13
CA GLN A 320 1.94 22.16 -12.78
C GLN A 320 0.92 21.01 -12.73
N LYS A 321 1.28 19.77 -13.13
CA LYS A 321 0.39 18.62 -12.94
C LYS A 321 0.36 18.18 -11.48
N TYR A 322 -0.76 17.61 -11.02
CA TYR A 322 -0.85 17.07 -9.65
C TYR A 322 0.22 16.00 -9.36
N VAL A 323 0.49 15.12 -10.32
CA VAL A 323 1.54 14.09 -10.22
C VAL A 323 2.95 14.69 -10.06
N ASP A 324 3.23 15.83 -10.70
CA ASP A 324 4.54 16.50 -10.59
C ASP A 324 4.75 17.06 -9.18
N ILE A 325 3.69 17.59 -8.56
CA ILE A 325 3.73 18.06 -7.16
C ILE A 325 4.06 16.89 -6.23
N THR A 326 3.36 15.76 -6.38
CA THR A 326 3.59 14.55 -5.58
C THR A 326 5.02 14.05 -5.76
N LEU A 327 5.50 13.98 -7.00
CA LEU A 327 6.87 13.59 -7.31
C LEU A 327 7.92 14.50 -6.65
N SER A 328 7.74 15.83 -6.76
CA SER A 328 8.64 16.81 -6.11
C SER A 328 8.71 16.59 -4.60
N LYS A 329 7.53 16.49 -3.96
CA LYS A 329 7.43 16.33 -2.51
C LYS A 329 8.02 14.98 -2.04
N VAL A 330 7.87 13.92 -2.82
CA VAL A 330 8.52 12.63 -2.53
C VAL A 330 10.04 12.77 -2.64
N ASN A 331 10.57 13.40 -3.68
CA ASN A 331 12.01 13.60 -3.85
C ASN A 331 12.63 14.49 -2.75
N GLU A 332 11.85 15.38 -2.13
CA GLU A 332 12.29 16.22 -1.00
C GLU A 332 12.45 15.44 0.32
N LEU A 333 11.99 14.19 0.39
CA LEU A 333 12.04 13.42 1.63
C LEU A 333 13.48 13.12 2.10
N PRO A 334 13.76 13.17 3.42
CA PRO A 334 15.10 12.97 3.95
C PRO A 334 15.60 11.53 3.81
N ILE A 335 14.74 10.59 3.41
CA ILE A 335 15.13 9.19 3.17
C ILE A 335 16.08 9.04 1.99
N TRP A 336 16.09 9.98 1.04
CA TRP A 336 16.95 9.92 -0.15
C TRP A 336 18.38 10.35 0.16
N SER A 337 18.57 11.20 1.17
CA SER A 337 19.90 11.62 1.59
C SER A 337 20.55 10.49 2.40
N GLU A 338 21.61 9.87 1.87
CA GLU A 338 22.46 9.01 2.70
C GLU A 338 22.91 9.82 3.92
N LYS A 339 22.74 9.27 5.13
CA LYS A 339 23.16 9.88 6.40
C LYS A 339 24.52 10.56 6.25
N LYS A 340 24.55 11.89 6.15
CA LYS A 340 25.62 12.68 6.74
C LYS A 340 25.46 12.55 8.25
N SER A 341 26.00 11.46 8.79
CA SER A 341 26.13 11.23 10.22
C SER A 341 27.18 12.20 10.78
N SER A 342 26.77 13.43 11.05
CA SER A 342 27.30 14.36 12.06
C SER A 342 26.47 15.63 11.92
N ASP A 343 26.06 16.21 13.04
CA ASP A 343 25.20 17.41 13.14
C ASP A 343 23.69 17.15 13.15
N ASN A 344 23.28 16.32 14.12
CA ASN A 344 21.92 16.32 14.61
C ASN A 344 21.72 17.50 15.60
N LYS A 345 21.60 18.73 15.06
CA LYS A 345 21.03 19.91 15.73
C LYS A 345 20.50 20.89 14.68
N HIS A 346 19.36 20.60 14.03
CA HIS A 346 18.47 21.66 13.51
C HIS A 346 17.11 21.21 12.91
N LEU A 347 16.53 20.09 13.33
CA LEU A 347 15.14 19.78 12.97
C LEU A 347 14.27 19.63 14.22
N ALA A 348 14.18 20.75 14.93
CA ALA A 348 13.17 21.01 15.94
C ALA A 348 12.41 22.29 15.54
N GLU A 349 11.87 22.32 14.33
CA GLU A 349 11.00 23.42 13.87
C GLU A 349 10.03 22.91 12.79
N ILE A 350 9.21 21.94 13.16
CA ILE A 350 7.89 21.76 12.56
C ILE A 350 6.93 21.83 13.74
N ALA A 351 6.42 23.03 13.99
CA ALA A 351 5.63 23.36 15.15
C ALA A 351 4.34 22.53 15.21
N PRO A 352 3.87 22.15 16.43
CA PRO A 352 2.58 21.51 16.61
C PRO A 352 1.47 22.54 16.38
N ALA A 353 0.45 22.14 15.62
CA ALA A 353 -0.77 22.92 15.41
C ALA A 353 -1.31 23.46 16.75
N GLN A 354 -1.35 24.79 16.86
CA GLN A 354 -1.92 25.46 18.00
C GLN A 354 -3.42 25.20 18.10
N LYS A 355 -3.76 24.64 19.25
CA LYS A 355 -5.02 24.63 19.97
C LYS A 355 -5.80 25.94 19.79
N HIS A 356 -6.87 25.94 19.00
CA HIS A 356 -7.95 26.92 19.15
C HIS A 356 -9.00 26.39 20.12
N ARG A 357 -9.10 27.03 21.28
CA ARG A 357 -10.24 26.95 22.19
C ARG A 357 -10.55 28.37 22.68
N GLN A 358 -11.81 28.75 22.49
CA GLN A 358 -12.55 29.91 23.04
C GLN A 358 -12.15 31.26 22.42
N ASP A 359 -13.08 32.08 21.95
CA ASP A 359 -14.44 32.34 22.49
C ASP A 359 -15.64 31.79 21.70
#